data_AF-A0A0Q5TY39-F1
#
_entry.id   AF-A0A0Q5TY39-F1
#
_cell.length_a   1.000
_cell.length_b   1.000
_cell.length_c   1.000
_cell.angle_alpha   90.00
_cell.angle_beta   90.00
_cell.angle_gamma   90.00
#
_symmetry.space_group_name_H-M   'P 1'
#
loop_
_entity.id
_entity.type
_entity.pdbx_description
1 polymer ?
#
loop_
_entity_poly.entity_id
_entity_poly.type
_entity_poly.pdbx_seq_one_letter_code
_entity_poly.pdbx_strand_id
1 'polypeptide(L)'
;MPLSILCASLNQQIKTKFIMKKIQKISLALLILIATAFKSNAQNQIEIVVVASSHDNSKSVQNFTAVIDKLKNFKPDMVFGEYLPAEDYGKLEDDNWAKKAFAKKVDYINKLNPKTPKNIAKEISRNQKALASFPYYHKTRMNLAVEYSKMWDRGNFDYQMFVLENYMKPKFGKEELAEYSKMFGSIDSLKKLGVIRPGSEYNKIYFPLIFQLGQNQIYNMDCQTYDKPWGIAWGKTDSLYKIMASKAKADSLSPEAKTMTAIEKYWTYAPAEAKQFNADEYAGMNSSKYGDLIEAWNFYGGRKFYGYQGFPTEALKEMVAEWTNRNAGMCKNIINQARIKNAKRVVVGVGAAHRTWMEEILAKNPDVKIINYNDLR
;
A
#
# COMPACT_ATOMS: atom_id res chain seq x y z
N MET A 1 60.33 -60.46 2.75
CA MET A 1 59.61 -59.31 2.18
C MET A 1 60.54 -58.10 2.23
N PRO A 2 60.79 -57.41 1.10
CA PRO A 2 61.80 -56.35 1.08
C PRO A 2 61.26 -55.09 1.79
N LEU A 3 62.14 -54.46 2.57
CA LEU A 3 61.90 -53.20 3.32
C LEU A 3 61.31 -52.07 2.44
N SER A 4 61.49 -52.15 1.12
CA SER A 4 60.95 -51.20 0.14
C SER A 4 59.42 -51.20 0.02
N ILE A 5 58.74 -52.33 0.28
CA ILE A 5 57.28 -52.43 0.15
C ILE A 5 56.57 -51.83 1.38
N LEU A 6 57.16 -51.98 2.57
CA LEU A 6 56.61 -51.38 3.80
C LEU A 6 56.68 -49.84 3.77
N CYS A 7 57.76 -49.29 3.21
CA CYS A 7 57.96 -47.85 3.11
C CYS A 7 56.99 -47.18 2.10
N ALA A 8 56.67 -47.87 1.00
CA ALA A 8 55.69 -47.41 0.02
C ALA A 8 54.25 -47.39 0.59
N SER A 9 53.87 -48.43 1.34
CA SER A 9 52.56 -48.56 2.01
C SER A 9 52.32 -47.45 3.04
N LEU A 10 53.31 -47.16 3.89
CA LEU A 10 53.22 -46.12 4.91
C LEU A 10 53.10 -44.71 4.29
N ASN A 11 53.88 -44.44 3.24
CA ASN A 11 53.80 -43.18 2.49
C ASN A 11 52.45 -43.00 1.77
N GLN A 12 51.85 -44.08 1.28
CA GLN A 12 50.54 -44.04 0.63
C GLN A 12 49.41 -43.79 1.64
N GLN A 13 49.48 -44.38 2.85
CA GLN A 13 48.55 -44.11 3.95
C GLN A 13 48.66 -42.68 4.50
N ILE A 14 49.87 -42.13 4.61
CA ILE A 14 50.10 -40.75 5.05
C ILE A 14 49.56 -39.76 4.00
N LYS A 15 49.82 -40.01 2.70
CA LYS A 15 49.27 -39.20 1.61
C LYS A 15 47.75 -39.24 1.57
N THR A 16 47.11 -40.41 1.73
CA THR A 16 45.64 -40.52 1.76
C THR A 16 45.02 -39.82 2.97
N LYS A 17 45.61 -39.94 4.17
CA LYS A 17 45.14 -39.18 5.35
C LYS A 17 45.28 -37.67 5.16
N PHE A 18 46.35 -37.21 4.51
CA PHE A 18 46.55 -35.79 4.22
C PHE A 18 45.56 -35.27 3.16
N ILE A 19 45.29 -36.06 2.12
CA ILE A 19 44.30 -35.76 1.08
C ILE A 19 42.88 -35.74 1.68
N MET A 20 42.50 -36.72 2.51
CA MET A 20 41.21 -36.74 3.20
C MET A 20 41.01 -35.52 4.11
N LYS A 21 42.02 -35.12 4.87
CA LYS A 21 41.95 -33.89 5.71
C LYS A 21 41.78 -32.62 4.86
N LYS A 22 42.40 -32.55 3.68
CA LYS A 22 42.20 -31.43 2.75
C LYS A 22 40.78 -31.44 2.16
N ILE A 23 40.28 -32.60 1.73
CA ILE A 23 38.91 -32.75 1.20
C ILE A 23 37.88 -32.34 2.27
N GLN A 24 38.01 -32.84 3.51
CA GLN A 24 37.12 -32.46 4.62
C GLN A 24 37.11 -30.95 4.89
N LYS A 25 38.28 -30.30 4.87
CA LYS A 25 38.39 -28.84 5.05
C LYS A 25 37.73 -28.07 3.90
N ILE A 26 37.89 -28.53 2.66
CA ILE A 26 37.27 -27.91 1.48
C ILE A 26 35.75 -28.11 1.53
N SER A 27 35.26 -29.30 1.83
CA SER A 27 33.82 -29.58 1.97
C SER A 27 33.19 -28.75 3.09
N LEU A 28 33.86 -28.58 4.22
CA LEU A 28 33.39 -27.74 5.32
C LEU A 28 33.34 -26.26 4.92
N ALA A 29 34.39 -25.75 4.25
CA ALA A 29 34.39 -24.38 3.74
C ALA A 29 33.27 -24.15 2.71
N LEU A 30 33.01 -25.12 1.83
CA LEU A 30 31.92 -25.06 0.86
C LEU A 30 30.55 -25.06 1.56
N LEU A 31 30.35 -25.90 2.58
CA LEU A 31 29.13 -25.93 3.40
C LEU A 31 28.89 -24.61 4.13
N ILE A 32 29.94 -24.00 4.68
CA ILE A 32 29.85 -22.68 5.31
C ILE A 32 29.50 -21.61 4.28
N LEU A 33 30.14 -21.60 3.11
CA LEU A 33 29.85 -20.66 2.03
C LEU A 33 28.40 -20.80 1.52
N ILE A 34 27.95 -22.03 1.32
CA ILE A 34 26.57 -22.35 0.95
C ILE A 34 25.61 -21.85 2.04
N ALA A 35 25.86 -22.16 3.31
CA ALA A 35 25.02 -21.70 4.42
C ALA A 35 24.98 -20.16 4.53
N THR A 36 26.09 -19.47 4.27
CA THR A 36 26.13 -17.99 4.25
C THR A 36 25.39 -17.41 3.04
N ALA A 37 25.44 -18.06 1.87
CA ALA A 37 24.71 -17.64 0.68
C ALA A 37 23.19 -17.86 0.82
N PHE A 38 22.77 -18.97 1.42
CA PHE A 38 21.35 -19.21 1.71
C PHE A 38 20.79 -18.25 2.77
N LYS A 39 21.57 -17.94 3.83
CA LYS A 39 21.16 -16.93 4.81
C LYS A 39 21.05 -15.54 4.20
N SER A 40 21.98 -15.13 3.33
CA SER A 40 21.92 -13.78 2.74
C SER A 40 20.69 -13.62 1.84
N ASN A 41 20.33 -14.64 1.06
CA ASN A 41 19.14 -14.58 0.19
C ASN A 41 17.82 -14.47 0.99
N ALA A 42 17.67 -15.26 2.06
CA ALA A 42 16.47 -15.20 2.91
C ALA A 42 16.38 -13.90 3.75
N GLN A 43 17.50 -13.24 4.01
CA GLN A 43 17.57 -12.03 4.83
C GLN A 43 17.44 -10.72 4.03
N ASN A 44 17.35 -10.82 2.70
CA ASN A 44 17.29 -9.68 1.78
C ASN A 44 15.90 -9.44 1.17
N GLN A 45 14.89 -10.27 1.48
CA GLN A 45 13.53 -10.03 0.99
C GLN A 45 12.88 -8.84 1.70
N ILE A 46 12.12 -8.06 0.94
CA ILE A 46 11.24 -7.02 1.45
C ILE A 46 9.95 -7.70 1.91
N GLU A 47 9.66 -7.67 3.20
CA GLU A 47 8.41 -8.13 3.77
C GLU A 47 7.35 -7.04 3.59
N ILE A 48 6.25 -7.35 2.90
CA ILE A 48 5.18 -6.39 2.59
C ILE A 48 3.86 -6.90 3.17
N VAL A 49 3.20 -6.06 3.97
CA VAL A 49 1.81 -6.24 4.40
C VAL A 49 0.94 -5.30 3.58
N VAL A 50 0.05 -5.85 2.76
CA VAL A 50 -0.99 -5.08 2.08
C VAL A 50 -2.25 -5.12 2.93
N VAL A 51 -2.72 -3.96 3.37
CA VAL A 51 -3.86 -3.83 4.29
C VAL A 51 -5.06 -3.31 3.53
N ALA A 52 -6.03 -4.20 3.28
CA ALA A 52 -7.33 -3.82 2.73
C ALA A 52 -8.07 -2.88 3.70
N SER A 53 -8.55 -1.75 3.16
CA SER A 53 -9.16 -0.66 3.92
C SER A 53 -10.50 -0.20 3.34
N SER A 54 -11.37 0.36 4.19
CA SER A 54 -12.76 0.75 3.86
C SER A 54 -12.90 2.09 3.11
N HIS A 55 -11.82 2.89 2.99
CA HIS A 55 -11.83 4.31 2.56
C HIS A 55 -12.64 5.29 3.42
N ASP A 56 -13.75 4.83 4.02
CA ASP A 56 -14.52 5.55 5.03
C ASP A 56 -14.80 4.65 6.24
N ASN A 57 -14.47 5.18 7.40
CA ASN A 57 -14.60 4.61 8.73
C ASN A 57 -15.45 5.52 9.64
N SER A 58 -16.18 6.49 9.07
CA SER A 58 -17.00 7.45 9.83
C SER A 58 -18.08 6.78 10.69
N LYS A 59 -18.58 5.62 10.25
CA LYS A 59 -19.61 4.82 10.94
C LYS A 59 -19.08 3.51 11.54
N SER A 60 -17.78 3.25 11.41
CA SER A 60 -17.18 2.00 11.87
C SER A 60 -17.09 1.97 13.40
N VAL A 61 -17.34 0.80 13.98
CA VAL A 61 -17.16 0.50 15.42
C VAL A 61 -15.82 -0.18 15.71
N GLN A 62 -14.96 -0.30 14.70
CA GLN A 62 -13.66 -0.96 14.79
C GLN A 62 -12.79 -0.37 15.91
N ASN A 63 -12.11 -1.25 16.66
CA ASN A 63 -11.03 -0.82 17.53
C ASN A 63 -9.78 -0.49 16.70
N PHE A 64 -9.67 0.75 16.24
CA PHE A 64 -8.53 1.21 15.44
C PHE A 64 -7.19 1.15 16.19
N THR A 65 -7.19 1.25 17.52
CA THR A 65 -5.95 1.12 18.31
C THR A 65 -5.37 -0.28 18.17
N ALA A 66 -6.20 -1.33 18.20
CA ALA A 66 -5.76 -2.70 17.99
C ALA A 66 -5.17 -2.89 16.58
N VAL A 67 -5.77 -2.28 15.55
CA VAL A 67 -5.25 -2.30 14.18
C VAL A 67 -3.87 -1.61 14.12
N ILE A 68 -3.74 -0.43 14.73
CA ILE A 68 -2.48 0.33 14.77
C ILE A 68 -1.40 -0.46 15.51
N ASP A 69 -1.70 -1.01 16.68
CA ASP A 69 -0.74 -1.76 17.48
C ASP A 69 -0.23 -3.00 16.75
N LYS A 70 -1.13 -3.74 16.08
CA LYS A 70 -0.78 -4.88 15.24
C LYS A 70 0.18 -4.49 14.11
N LEU A 71 -0.10 -3.40 13.39
CA LEU A 71 0.77 -2.89 12.33
C LEU A 71 2.10 -2.32 12.86
N LYS A 72 2.09 -1.70 14.04
CA LYS A 72 3.29 -1.18 14.70
C LYS A 72 4.21 -2.32 15.16
N ASN A 73 3.66 -3.43 15.65
CA ASN A 73 4.42 -4.63 16.05
C ASN A 73 5.20 -5.26 14.90
N PHE A 74 4.71 -5.09 13.66
CA PHE A 74 5.46 -5.47 12.46
C PHE A 74 6.73 -4.63 12.25
N LYS A 75 6.85 -3.46 12.89
CA LYS A 75 7.98 -2.53 12.80
C LYS A 75 8.33 -2.16 11.34
N PRO A 76 7.39 -1.58 10.58
CA PRO A 76 7.67 -1.20 9.20
C PRO A 76 8.66 -0.05 9.13
N ASP A 77 9.59 -0.14 8.18
CA ASP A 77 10.50 0.94 7.79
C ASP A 77 9.78 2.02 6.96
N MET A 78 8.68 1.61 6.30
CA MET A 78 7.89 2.46 5.42
C MET A 78 6.40 2.14 5.53
N VAL A 79 5.57 3.18 5.58
CA VAL A 79 4.11 3.08 5.45
C VAL A 79 3.67 3.81 4.19
N PHE A 80 3.03 3.10 3.28
CA PHE A 80 2.50 3.64 2.05
C PHE A 80 1.01 3.92 2.16
N GLY A 81 0.56 4.96 1.46
CA GLY A 81 -0.84 5.22 1.20
C GLY A 81 -1.15 5.27 -0.30
N GLU A 82 -2.42 5.13 -0.62
CA GLU A 82 -3.01 5.39 -1.93
C GLU A 82 -3.06 6.90 -2.22
N TYR A 83 -1.86 7.46 -2.33
CA TYR A 83 -1.58 8.82 -2.80
C TYR A 83 -0.70 8.74 -4.03
N LEU A 84 -0.93 9.62 -5.00
CA LEU A 84 -0.14 9.69 -6.21
C LEU A 84 1.26 10.28 -5.90
N PRO A 85 2.35 9.72 -6.45
CA PRO A 85 3.66 10.36 -6.41
C PRO A 85 3.61 11.80 -6.95
N ALA A 86 4.36 12.70 -6.33
CA ALA A 86 4.31 14.13 -6.61
C ALA A 86 4.61 14.45 -8.09
N GLU A 87 5.62 13.77 -8.62
CA GLU A 87 6.06 13.86 -10.02
C GLU A 87 5.02 13.37 -11.03
N ASP A 88 4.05 12.56 -10.61
CA ASP A 88 3.05 11.97 -11.50
C ASP A 88 1.85 12.91 -11.71
N TYR A 89 1.61 13.88 -10.80
CA TYR A 89 0.55 14.89 -11.00
C TYR A 89 0.75 15.71 -12.28
N GLY A 90 2.00 16.00 -12.66
CA GLY A 90 2.33 16.72 -13.89
C GLY A 90 2.05 15.93 -15.17
N LYS A 91 1.90 14.60 -15.07
CA LYS A 91 1.64 13.70 -16.20
C LYS A 91 0.16 13.46 -16.44
N LEU A 92 -0.70 13.88 -15.50
CA LEU A 92 -2.14 13.73 -15.61
C LEU A 92 -2.75 14.89 -16.38
N GLU A 93 -3.79 14.58 -17.15
CA GLU A 93 -4.66 15.57 -17.78
C GLU A 93 -5.27 16.51 -16.73
N ASP A 94 -5.54 17.76 -17.13
CA ASP A 94 -6.09 18.78 -16.23
C ASP A 94 -7.50 18.47 -15.75
N ASP A 95 -8.24 17.65 -16.50
CA ASP A 95 -9.58 17.21 -16.13
C ASP A 95 -9.59 16.01 -15.16
N ASN A 96 -8.44 15.37 -14.91
CA ASN A 96 -8.34 14.22 -14.01
C ASN A 96 -8.79 14.60 -12.59
N TRP A 97 -9.65 13.77 -12.01
CA TRP A 97 -10.32 14.05 -10.75
C TRP A 97 -9.33 14.26 -9.59
N ALA A 98 -8.23 13.48 -9.54
CA ALA A 98 -7.26 13.54 -8.46
C ALA A 98 -6.43 14.83 -8.53
N LYS A 99 -6.04 15.23 -9.75
CA LYS A 99 -5.33 16.50 -10.01
C LYS A 99 -6.22 17.69 -9.65
N LYS A 100 -7.48 17.73 -10.13
CA LYS A 100 -8.45 18.79 -9.81
C LYS A 100 -8.75 18.90 -8.32
N ALA A 101 -8.95 17.77 -7.65
CA ALA A 101 -9.24 17.76 -6.22
C ALA A 101 -8.08 18.34 -5.41
N PHE A 102 -6.84 18.02 -5.78
CA PHE A 102 -5.69 18.52 -5.06
C PHE A 102 -5.32 19.97 -5.42
N ALA A 103 -5.48 20.38 -6.68
CA ALA A 103 -5.25 21.75 -7.13
C ALA A 103 -5.95 22.79 -6.23
N LYS A 104 -7.21 22.54 -5.84
CA LYS A 104 -7.96 23.41 -4.92
C LYS A 104 -7.25 23.63 -3.57
N LYS A 105 -6.59 22.60 -3.04
CA LYS A 105 -5.82 22.69 -1.79
C LYS A 105 -4.52 23.46 -2.03
N VAL A 106 -3.81 23.15 -3.12
CA VAL A 106 -2.57 23.84 -3.52
C VAL A 106 -2.80 25.34 -3.70
N ASP A 107 -3.84 25.72 -4.44
CA ASP A 107 -4.20 27.12 -4.70
C ASP A 107 -4.53 27.87 -3.41
N TYR A 108 -5.28 27.23 -2.51
CA TYR A 108 -5.62 27.80 -1.21
C TYR A 108 -4.36 28.06 -0.36
N ILE A 109 -3.47 27.08 -0.26
CA ILE A 109 -2.23 27.22 0.52
C ILE A 109 -1.28 28.23 -0.12
N ASN A 110 -1.18 28.27 -1.46
CA ASN A 110 -0.37 29.24 -2.17
C ASN A 110 -0.87 30.67 -1.98
N LYS A 111 -2.20 30.87 -1.95
CA LYS A 111 -2.79 32.19 -1.66
C LYS A 111 -2.39 32.70 -0.27
N LEU A 112 -2.35 31.83 0.74
CA LEU A 112 -1.94 32.20 2.10
C LEU A 112 -0.41 32.29 2.25
N ASN A 113 0.34 31.55 1.44
CA ASN A 113 1.79 31.44 1.51
C ASN A 113 2.44 31.70 0.14
N PRO A 114 2.40 32.93 -0.39
CA PRO A 114 2.83 33.21 -1.77
C PRO A 114 4.33 33.05 -1.99
N LYS A 115 5.15 33.17 -0.93
CA LYS A 115 6.62 33.05 -1.02
C LYS A 115 7.03 31.59 -1.21
N THR A 116 7.76 31.30 -2.28
CA THR A 116 8.28 29.96 -2.57
C THR A 116 9.78 29.90 -2.31
N PRO A 117 10.28 28.95 -1.50
CA PRO A 117 11.72 28.74 -1.33
C PRO A 117 12.42 28.43 -2.64
N LYS A 118 13.67 28.91 -2.82
CA LYS A 118 14.45 28.67 -4.05
C LYS A 118 14.71 27.18 -4.33
N ASN A 119 14.82 26.35 -3.29
CA ASN A 119 15.03 24.91 -3.43
C ASN A 119 14.18 24.15 -2.39
N ILE A 120 12.93 23.88 -2.75
CA ILE A 120 11.96 23.23 -1.86
C ILE A 120 12.41 21.82 -1.46
N ALA A 121 12.99 21.04 -2.36
CA ALA A 121 13.45 19.69 -2.05
C ALA A 121 14.54 19.66 -0.96
N LYS A 122 15.48 20.60 -1.01
CA LYS A 122 16.51 20.76 0.03
C LYS A 122 15.89 21.20 1.37
N GLU A 123 14.91 22.07 1.33
CA GLU A 123 14.15 22.53 2.50
C GLU A 123 13.40 21.39 3.19
N ILE A 124 12.65 20.59 2.41
CA ILE A 124 11.96 19.40 2.90
C ILE A 124 12.96 18.44 3.56
N SER A 125 14.06 18.10 2.89
CA SER A 125 15.10 17.21 3.44
C SER A 125 15.67 17.72 4.76
N ARG A 126 15.97 19.03 4.85
CA ARG A 126 16.44 19.68 6.08
C ARG A 126 15.41 19.59 7.20
N ASN A 127 14.16 19.90 6.89
CA ASN A 127 13.06 19.90 7.85
C ASN A 127 12.74 18.48 8.35
N GLN A 128 12.75 17.48 7.46
CA GLN A 128 12.62 16.07 7.82
C GLN A 128 13.73 15.62 8.78
N LYS A 129 14.99 16.02 8.51
CA LYS A 129 16.13 15.72 9.40
C LYS A 129 15.96 16.39 10.76
N ALA A 130 15.50 17.63 10.81
CA ALA A 130 15.23 18.33 12.07
C ALA A 130 14.16 17.60 12.90
N LEU A 131 13.08 17.12 12.26
CA LEU A 131 12.02 16.36 12.94
C LEU A 131 12.46 14.96 13.37
N ALA A 132 13.46 14.36 12.72
CA ALA A 132 14.05 13.11 13.18
C ALA A 132 14.80 13.30 14.52
N SER A 133 15.40 14.47 14.73
CA SER A 133 16.06 14.81 16.00
C SER A 133 15.08 15.23 17.08
N PHE A 134 14.04 16.01 16.72
CA PHE A 134 13.01 16.42 17.67
C PHE A 134 11.65 16.57 16.96
N PRO A 135 10.70 15.65 17.21
CA PRO A 135 9.47 15.56 16.42
C PRO A 135 8.47 16.70 16.68
N TYR A 136 8.68 17.51 17.72
CA TYR A 136 7.79 18.58 18.18
C TYR A 136 8.19 19.99 17.71
N TYR A 137 9.05 20.13 16.70
CA TYR A 137 9.26 21.45 16.07
C TYR A 137 8.01 21.88 15.26
N HIS A 138 7.10 22.60 15.91
CA HIS A 138 5.81 23.01 15.33
C HIS A 138 5.99 23.81 14.03
N LYS A 139 6.85 24.84 14.04
CA LYS A 139 7.18 25.65 12.85
C LYS A 139 7.71 24.80 11.70
N THR A 140 8.56 23.81 11.99
CA THR A 140 9.10 22.90 10.98
C THR A 140 8.01 22.07 10.32
N ARG A 141 7.03 21.55 11.08
CA ARG A 141 5.88 20.85 10.50
C ARG A 141 4.95 21.76 9.70
N MET A 142 4.73 23.00 10.16
CA MET A 142 3.99 24.01 9.40
C MET A 142 4.67 24.30 8.06
N ASN A 143 5.99 24.49 8.06
CA ASN A 143 6.76 24.71 6.83
C ASN A 143 6.67 23.49 5.89
N LEU A 144 6.84 22.28 6.41
CA LEU A 144 6.72 21.05 5.61
C LEU A 144 5.35 20.93 4.96
N ALA A 145 4.25 21.22 5.67
CA ALA A 145 2.92 21.19 5.06
C ALA A 145 2.85 22.12 3.83
N VAL A 146 3.31 23.37 3.96
CA VAL A 146 3.33 24.33 2.84
C VAL A 146 4.27 23.88 1.72
N GLU A 147 5.43 23.34 2.04
CA GLU A 147 6.41 22.84 1.07
C GLU A 147 5.86 21.65 0.27
N TYR A 148 5.24 20.68 0.94
CA TYR A 148 4.62 19.53 0.27
C TYR A 148 3.45 19.91 -0.61
N SER A 149 2.59 20.86 -0.20
CA SER A 149 1.53 21.33 -1.10
C SER A 149 2.11 21.99 -2.35
N LYS A 150 3.19 22.76 -2.23
CA LYS A 150 3.86 23.42 -3.36
C LYS A 150 4.53 22.43 -4.32
N MET A 151 5.01 21.32 -3.78
CA MET A 151 5.62 20.23 -4.55
C MET A 151 4.60 19.23 -5.09
N TRP A 152 3.30 19.47 -4.89
CA TRP A 152 2.25 18.52 -5.26
C TRP A 152 2.38 17.15 -4.57
N ASP A 153 2.91 17.11 -3.35
CA ASP A 153 2.92 15.91 -2.50
C ASP A 153 1.72 15.92 -1.54
N ARG A 154 0.58 15.39 -2.03
CA ARG A 154 -0.66 15.36 -1.27
C ARG A 154 -0.58 14.51 -0.01
N GLY A 155 0.05 13.34 -0.09
CA GLY A 155 0.11 12.41 1.04
C GLY A 155 0.81 13.05 2.23
N ASN A 156 1.97 13.65 1.99
CA ASN A 156 2.73 14.31 3.04
C ASN A 156 2.14 15.65 3.48
N PHE A 157 1.47 16.40 2.59
CA PHE A 157 0.68 17.55 3.00
C PHE A 157 -0.43 17.16 3.98
N ASP A 158 -1.28 16.18 3.62
CA ASP A 158 -2.38 15.71 4.46
C ASP A 158 -1.82 15.17 5.80
N TYR A 159 -0.69 14.44 5.79
CA TYR A 159 -0.06 13.91 7.02
C TYR A 159 0.44 15.02 7.97
N GLN A 160 1.16 16.03 7.47
CA GLN A 160 1.62 17.12 8.35
C GLN A 160 0.43 17.89 8.94
N MET A 161 -0.60 18.14 8.13
CA MET A 161 -1.82 18.79 8.59
C MET A 161 -2.54 17.96 9.67
N PHE A 162 -2.58 16.63 9.50
CA PHE A 162 -3.12 15.74 10.51
C PHE A 162 -2.36 15.86 11.84
N VAL A 163 -1.02 15.77 11.84
CA VAL A 163 -0.22 15.85 13.06
C VAL A 163 -0.38 17.20 13.75
N LEU A 164 -0.35 18.29 12.98
CA LEU A 164 -0.54 19.64 13.49
C LEU A 164 -1.90 19.78 14.17
N GLU A 165 -2.99 19.44 13.49
CA GLU A 165 -4.34 19.62 14.02
C GLU A 165 -4.67 18.69 15.20
N ASN A 166 -4.25 17.42 15.15
CA ASN A 166 -4.69 16.42 16.12
C ASN A 166 -3.78 16.30 17.34
N TYR A 167 -2.47 16.54 17.21
CA TYR A 167 -1.51 16.25 18.28
C TYR A 167 -0.75 17.47 18.81
N MET A 168 -0.64 18.53 18.02
CA MET A 168 0.25 19.66 18.37
C MET A 168 -0.50 20.94 18.68
N LYS A 169 -1.46 21.32 17.84
CA LYS A 169 -2.23 22.56 17.97
C LYS A 169 -2.89 22.76 19.35
N PRO A 170 -3.38 21.71 20.05
CA PRO A 170 -3.86 21.87 21.43
C PRO A 170 -2.82 22.40 22.43
N LYS A 171 -1.52 22.35 22.08
CA LYS A 171 -0.39 22.79 22.90
C LYS A 171 0.27 24.07 22.39
N PHE A 172 -0.27 24.71 21.35
CA PHE A 172 0.31 25.91 20.77
C PHE A 172 0.19 27.12 21.70
N GLY A 173 1.27 27.90 21.78
CA GLY A 173 1.24 29.26 22.32
C GLY A 173 0.47 30.23 21.42
N LYS A 174 0.26 31.47 21.90
CA LYS A 174 -0.49 32.50 21.15
C LYS A 174 0.16 32.82 19.81
N GLU A 175 1.49 32.92 19.78
CA GLU A 175 2.27 33.23 18.59
C GLU A 175 2.20 32.10 17.56
N GLU A 176 2.20 30.85 18.03
CA GLU A 176 2.09 29.66 17.18
C GLU A 176 0.69 29.53 16.59
N LEU A 177 -0.36 29.81 17.37
CA LEU A 177 -1.73 29.86 16.86
C LEU A 177 -1.93 30.96 15.82
N ALA A 178 -1.34 32.13 16.04
CA ALA A 178 -1.40 33.24 15.08
C ALA A 178 -0.69 32.88 13.76
N GLU A 179 0.51 32.31 13.84
CA GLU A 179 1.26 31.86 12.67
C GLU A 179 0.53 30.72 11.94
N TYR A 180 0.01 29.73 12.67
CA TYR A 180 -0.80 28.65 12.10
C TYR A 180 -2.00 29.19 11.33
N SER A 181 -2.77 30.09 11.95
CA SER A 181 -3.97 30.68 11.34
C SER A 181 -3.63 31.51 10.11
N LYS A 182 -2.47 32.17 10.11
CA LYS A 182 -1.96 32.89 8.93
C LYS A 182 -1.59 31.94 7.79
N MET A 183 -0.93 30.81 8.10
CA MET A 183 -0.46 29.86 7.09
C MET A 183 -1.59 28.99 6.52
N PHE A 184 -2.60 28.63 7.31
CA PHE A 184 -3.59 27.61 6.94
C PHE A 184 -5.04 28.06 7.04
N GLY A 185 -5.32 29.24 7.61
CA GLY A 185 -6.67 29.71 7.83
C GLY A 185 -7.40 28.96 8.96
N SER A 186 -8.74 28.92 8.86
CA SER A 186 -9.60 28.29 9.87
C SER A 186 -9.78 26.79 9.65
N ILE A 187 -10.08 26.06 10.74
CA ILE A 187 -10.41 24.63 10.68
C ILE A 187 -11.59 24.33 9.74
N ASP A 188 -12.58 25.23 9.67
CA ASP A 188 -13.73 25.06 8.77
C ASP A 188 -13.33 25.16 7.30
N SER A 189 -12.38 26.04 6.98
CA SER A 189 -11.81 26.11 5.63
C SER A 189 -11.11 24.80 5.27
N LEU A 190 -10.29 24.28 6.19
CA LEU A 190 -9.56 23.03 6.00
C LEU A 190 -10.49 21.80 5.87
N LYS A 191 -11.59 21.75 6.63
CA LYS A 191 -12.64 20.73 6.50
C LYS A 191 -13.35 20.83 5.16
N LYS A 192 -13.76 22.04 4.74
CA LYS A 192 -14.42 22.28 3.45
C LYS A 192 -13.54 21.89 2.26
N LEU A 193 -12.22 22.06 2.39
CA LEU A 193 -11.23 21.63 1.39
C LEU A 193 -10.92 20.14 1.42
N GLY A 194 -11.48 19.37 2.37
CA GLY A 194 -11.20 17.94 2.53
C GLY A 194 -9.75 17.65 2.93
N VAL A 195 -9.09 18.59 3.63
CA VAL A 195 -7.76 18.37 4.24
C VAL A 195 -7.93 17.49 5.48
N ILE A 196 -8.90 17.82 6.33
CA ILE A 196 -9.22 17.07 7.54
C ILE A 196 -10.35 16.08 7.24
N ARG A 197 -10.00 14.80 7.14
CA ARG A 197 -10.93 13.70 6.81
C ARG A 197 -11.02 12.72 7.97
N PRO A 198 -11.74 13.03 9.07
CA PRO A 198 -11.71 12.24 10.29
C PRO A 198 -12.23 10.80 10.13
N GLY A 199 -13.05 10.55 9.12
CA GLY A 199 -13.52 9.21 8.76
C GLY A 199 -12.55 8.41 7.89
N SER A 200 -11.49 9.00 7.33
CA SER A 200 -10.60 8.21 6.47
C SER A 200 -9.78 7.19 7.27
N GLU A 201 -9.45 6.08 6.62
CA GLU A 201 -8.46 5.11 7.07
C GLU A 201 -7.10 5.76 7.40
N TYR A 202 -6.75 6.86 6.71
CA TYR A 202 -5.53 7.61 7.02
C TYR A 202 -5.59 8.30 8.37
N ASN A 203 -6.68 9.01 8.68
CA ASN A 203 -6.82 9.69 9.97
C ASN A 203 -7.07 8.70 11.11
N LYS A 204 -7.69 7.55 10.84
CA LYS A 204 -8.00 6.53 11.85
C LYS A 204 -6.84 5.57 12.13
N ILE A 205 -6.00 5.26 11.13
CA ILE A 205 -4.99 4.19 11.23
C ILE A 205 -3.62 4.67 10.79
N TYR A 206 -3.46 5.03 9.51
CA TYR A 206 -2.11 5.13 8.94
C TYR A 206 -1.33 6.36 9.42
N PHE A 207 -1.95 7.53 9.54
CA PHE A 207 -1.27 8.70 10.10
C PHE A 207 -0.95 8.54 11.60
N PRO A 208 -1.86 8.02 12.45
CA PRO A 208 -1.49 7.59 13.80
C PRO A 208 -0.33 6.59 13.84
N LEU A 209 -0.34 5.57 12.99
CA LEU A 209 0.72 4.56 12.90
C LEU A 209 2.08 5.22 12.58
N ILE A 210 2.14 6.03 11.52
CA ILE A 210 3.35 6.75 11.10
C ILE A 210 3.88 7.62 12.26
N PHE A 211 2.98 8.34 12.94
CA PHE A 211 3.35 9.16 14.09
C PHE A 211 3.91 8.33 15.25
N GLN A 212 3.27 7.21 15.60
CA GLN A 212 3.73 6.31 16.67
C GLN A 212 5.06 5.61 16.33
N LEU A 213 5.36 5.42 15.05
CA LEU A 213 6.65 4.91 14.57
C LEU A 213 7.76 5.98 14.57
N GLY A 214 7.43 7.23 14.91
CA GLY A 214 8.38 8.36 14.83
C GLY A 214 8.74 8.74 13.40
N GLN A 215 7.95 8.32 12.41
CA GLN A 215 8.19 8.63 11.01
C GLN A 215 7.60 10.02 10.67
N ASN A 216 8.29 10.74 9.79
CA ASN A 216 7.93 12.11 9.43
C ASN A 216 7.25 12.24 8.06
N GLN A 217 6.96 11.12 7.41
CA GLN A 217 6.32 11.10 6.09
C GLN A 217 5.51 9.82 5.88
N ILE A 218 4.54 9.92 4.97
CA ILE A 218 3.91 8.78 4.30
C ILE A 218 4.54 8.63 2.91
N TYR A 219 4.59 7.41 2.40
CA TYR A 219 5.05 7.14 1.04
C TYR A 219 3.87 7.00 0.08
N ASN A 220 4.01 7.54 -1.12
CA ASN A 220 2.95 7.61 -2.12
C ASN A 220 3.13 6.47 -3.12
N MET A 221 2.11 5.67 -3.37
CA MET A 221 2.20 4.55 -4.32
C MET A 221 1.15 4.53 -5.42
N ASP A 222 0.10 5.35 -5.35
CA ASP A 222 -1.01 5.27 -6.30
C ASP A 222 -0.54 5.45 -7.75
N CYS A 223 -1.31 4.93 -8.71
CA CYS A 223 -1.04 5.05 -10.14
C CYS A 223 -2.33 5.44 -10.85
N GLN A 224 -2.36 6.66 -11.41
CA GLN A 224 -3.53 7.21 -12.11
C GLN A 224 -3.37 7.20 -13.63
N THR A 225 -2.27 6.65 -14.16
CA THR A 225 -2.01 6.52 -15.61
C THR A 225 -3.12 5.74 -16.32
N TYR A 226 -3.71 4.75 -15.66
CA TYR A 226 -4.72 3.85 -16.22
C TYR A 226 -6.16 4.22 -15.82
N ASP A 227 -6.37 5.34 -15.12
CA ASP A 227 -7.70 5.75 -14.63
C ASP A 227 -8.70 5.98 -15.77
N LYS A 228 -8.29 6.73 -16.81
CA LYS A 228 -9.13 7.00 -17.99
C LYS A 228 -9.46 5.75 -18.81
N PRO A 229 -8.49 4.91 -19.25
CA PRO A 229 -8.82 3.70 -19.99
C PRO A 229 -9.63 2.72 -19.14
N TRP A 230 -9.36 2.60 -17.84
CA TRP A 230 -10.18 1.82 -16.92
C TRP A 230 -11.63 2.35 -16.87
N GLY A 231 -11.83 3.67 -16.77
CA GLY A 231 -13.16 4.29 -16.78
C GLY A 231 -13.95 4.01 -18.05
N ILE A 232 -13.28 3.97 -19.21
CA ILE A 232 -13.91 3.59 -20.49
C ILE A 232 -14.33 2.12 -20.48
N ALA A 233 -13.44 1.21 -20.07
CA ALA A 233 -13.72 -0.22 -20.00
C ALA A 233 -14.81 -0.54 -18.97
N TRP A 234 -14.79 0.15 -17.82
CA TRP A 234 -15.83 0.08 -16.80
C TRP A 234 -17.18 0.55 -17.35
N GLY A 235 -17.25 1.70 -18.02
CA GLY A 235 -18.50 2.22 -18.60
C GLY A 235 -19.11 1.29 -19.65
N LYS A 236 -18.27 0.64 -20.47
CA LYS A 236 -18.70 -0.41 -21.41
C LYS A 236 -19.27 -1.62 -20.68
N THR A 237 -18.57 -2.10 -19.66
CA THR A 237 -18.98 -3.28 -18.87
C THR A 237 -20.29 -3.02 -18.11
N ASP A 238 -20.40 -1.88 -17.44
CA ASP A 238 -21.61 -1.42 -16.74
C ASP A 238 -22.83 -1.40 -17.68
N SER A 239 -22.67 -0.84 -18.88
CA SER A 239 -23.73 -0.78 -19.88
C SER A 239 -24.21 -2.17 -20.31
N LEU A 240 -23.28 -3.09 -20.59
CA LEU A 240 -23.61 -4.46 -20.97
C LEU A 240 -24.22 -5.26 -19.82
N TYR A 241 -23.73 -5.06 -18.59
CA TYR A 241 -24.30 -5.69 -17.40
C TYR A 241 -25.74 -5.23 -17.15
N LYS A 242 -26.04 -3.94 -17.34
CA LYS A 242 -27.42 -3.41 -17.27
C LYS A 242 -28.34 -4.01 -18.33
N ILE A 243 -27.84 -4.27 -19.54
CA ILE A 243 -28.58 -4.99 -20.58
C ILE A 243 -28.87 -6.43 -20.14
N MET A 244 -27.86 -7.14 -19.61
CA MET A 244 -28.02 -8.49 -19.07
C MET A 244 -29.08 -8.53 -17.96
N ALA A 245 -29.00 -7.61 -17.00
CA ALA A 245 -29.96 -7.50 -15.90
C ALA A 245 -31.40 -7.22 -16.40
N SER A 246 -31.53 -6.41 -17.45
CA SER A 246 -32.84 -6.11 -18.05
C SER A 246 -33.45 -7.34 -18.73
N LYS A 247 -32.65 -8.13 -19.45
CA LYS A 247 -33.08 -9.41 -20.04
C LYS A 247 -33.45 -10.43 -18.97
N ALA A 248 -32.63 -10.55 -17.94
CA ALA A 248 -32.89 -11.44 -16.80
C ALA A 248 -34.24 -11.14 -16.13
N LYS A 249 -34.59 -9.85 -16.00
CA LYS A 249 -35.89 -9.42 -15.46
C LYS A 249 -37.06 -9.71 -16.40
N ALA A 250 -36.85 -9.63 -17.71
CA ALA A 250 -37.88 -9.88 -18.71
C ALA A 250 -38.20 -11.39 -18.86
N ASP A 251 -37.20 -12.26 -18.71
CA ASP A 251 -37.36 -13.71 -18.79
C ASP A 251 -36.52 -14.41 -17.71
N SER A 252 -37.19 -14.89 -16.67
CA SER A 252 -36.58 -15.61 -15.54
C SER A 252 -35.97 -16.97 -15.91
N LEU A 253 -36.30 -17.54 -17.07
CA LEU A 253 -35.73 -18.81 -17.55
C LEU A 253 -34.55 -18.61 -18.51
N SER A 254 -34.29 -17.37 -18.92
CA SER A 254 -33.19 -17.01 -19.81
C SER A 254 -31.82 -17.39 -19.23
N PRO A 255 -30.81 -17.60 -20.08
CA PRO A 255 -29.44 -17.76 -19.63
C PRO A 255 -28.95 -16.58 -18.77
N GLU A 256 -29.31 -15.34 -19.15
CA GLU A 256 -29.00 -14.13 -18.39
C GLU A 256 -29.58 -14.18 -16.96
N ALA A 257 -30.84 -14.63 -16.79
CA ALA A 257 -31.45 -14.78 -15.47
C ALA A 257 -30.75 -15.83 -14.60
N LYS A 258 -30.34 -16.96 -15.20
CA LYS A 258 -29.57 -18.00 -14.50
C LYS A 258 -28.21 -17.47 -14.05
N THR A 259 -27.52 -16.73 -14.91
CA THR A 259 -26.24 -16.09 -14.59
C THR A 259 -26.40 -15.05 -13.48
N MET A 260 -27.39 -14.15 -13.57
CA MET A 260 -27.67 -13.16 -12.51
C MET A 260 -27.95 -13.83 -11.16
N THR A 261 -28.78 -14.87 -11.13
CA THR A 261 -29.07 -15.63 -9.91
C THR A 261 -27.80 -16.27 -9.32
N ALA A 262 -26.90 -16.77 -10.17
CA ALA A 262 -25.64 -17.35 -9.74
C ALA A 262 -24.69 -16.29 -9.15
N ILE A 263 -24.61 -15.10 -9.74
CA ILE A 263 -23.87 -13.95 -9.20
C ILE A 263 -24.43 -13.54 -7.84
N GLU A 264 -25.75 -13.38 -7.76
CA GLU A 264 -26.45 -12.99 -6.53
C GLU A 264 -26.22 -13.97 -5.39
N LYS A 265 -26.21 -15.28 -5.69
CA LYS A 265 -25.88 -16.30 -4.70
C LYS A 265 -24.40 -16.25 -4.30
N TYR A 266 -23.50 -16.03 -5.24
CA TYR A 266 -22.06 -16.06 -5.00
C TYR A 266 -21.57 -14.92 -4.11
N TRP A 267 -22.06 -13.70 -4.36
CA TRP A 267 -21.50 -12.49 -3.75
C TRP A 267 -22.03 -12.21 -2.32
N THR A 268 -22.66 -13.20 -1.67
CA THR A 268 -23.17 -13.08 -0.30
C THR A 268 -22.25 -13.78 0.70
N TYR A 269 -22.22 -13.25 1.92
CA TYR A 269 -21.66 -13.96 3.07
C TYR A 269 -22.65 -14.98 3.61
N ALA A 270 -22.13 -16.13 4.04
CA ALA A 270 -22.85 -16.96 5.00
C ALA A 270 -22.98 -16.20 6.34
N PRO A 271 -24.05 -16.41 7.13
CA PRO A 271 -24.26 -15.69 8.39
C PRO A 271 -23.09 -15.76 9.37
N ALA A 272 -22.38 -16.88 9.44
CA ALA A 272 -21.21 -17.06 10.30
C ALA A 272 -20.02 -16.20 9.83
N GLU A 273 -19.79 -16.12 8.52
CA GLU A 273 -18.74 -15.28 7.92
C GLU A 273 -19.03 -13.80 8.15
N ALA A 274 -20.29 -13.38 7.98
CA ALA A 274 -20.73 -12.01 8.25
C ALA A 274 -20.53 -11.64 9.73
N LYS A 275 -20.83 -12.55 10.67
CA LYS A 275 -20.59 -12.32 12.10
C LYS A 275 -19.11 -12.12 12.41
N GLN A 276 -18.24 -12.92 11.81
CA GLN A 276 -16.79 -12.79 11.99
C GLN A 276 -16.27 -11.47 11.41
N PHE A 277 -16.72 -11.11 10.20
CA PHE A 277 -16.39 -9.84 9.56
C PHE A 277 -16.80 -8.63 10.42
N ASN A 278 -18.02 -8.64 10.95
CA ASN A 278 -18.54 -7.53 11.75
C ASN A 278 -17.87 -7.38 13.12
N ALA A 279 -17.24 -8.44 13.63
CA ALA A 279 -16.51 -8.38 14.89
C ALA A 279 -15.15 -7.67 14.76
N ASP A 280 -14.51 -7.80 13.59
CA ASP A 280 -13.26 -7.12 13.24
C ASP A 280 -13.25 -6.88 11.72
N GLU A 281 -13.67 -5.68 11.32
CA GLU A 281 -13.84 -5.29 9.91
C GLU A 281 -12.51 -5.39 9.15
N TYR A 282 -11.40 -5.04 9.78
CA TYR A 282 -10.08 -5.08 9.15
C TYR A 282 -9.55 -6.50 9.04
N ALA A 283 -9.74 -7.36 10.05
CA ALA A 283 -9.42 -8.78 9.89
C ALA A 283 -10.28 -9.43 8.80
N GLY A 284 -11.56 -9.07 8.75
CA GLY A 284 -12.52 -9.49 7.73
C GLY A 284 -12.10 -9.10 6.32
N MET A 285 -11.79 -7.81 6.07
CA MET A 285 -11.36 -7.29 4.76
C MET A 285 -10.07 -7.95 4.24
N ASN A 286 -9.21 -8.43 5.14
CA ASN A 286 -7.95 -9.08 4.83
C ASN A 286 -8.04 -10.62 4.80
N SER A 287 -9.25 -11.18 4.90
CA SER A 287 -9.50 -12.62 4.73
C SER A 287 -9.51 -13.04 3.25
N SER A 288 -9.24 -14.33 2.98
CA SER A 288 -9.36 -14.88 1.62
C SER A 288 -10.78 -14.69 1.06
N LYS A 289 -11.80 -14.98 1.88
CA LYS A 289 -13.21 -14.88 1.47
C LYS A 289 -13.59 -13.47 1.05
N TYR A 290 -13.16 -12.44 1.78
CA TYR A 290 -13.42 -11.05 1.35
C TYR A 290 -12.74 -10.75 0.01
N GLY A 291 -11.53 -11.28 -0.22
CA GLY A 291 -10.83 -11.16 -1.51
C GLY A 291 -11.65 -11.70 -2.69
N ASP A 292 -12.33 -12.84 -2.50
CA ASP A 292 -13.20 -13.43 -3.52
C ASP A 292 -14.46 -12.59 -3.77
N LEU A 293 -15.04 -12.04 -2.71
CA LEU A 293 -16.30 -11.29 -2.78
C LEU A 293 -16.12 -9.87 -3.28
N ILE A 294 -15.06 -9.17 -2.85
CA ILE A 294 -14.80 -7.78 -3.25
C ILE A 294 -14.56 -7.67 -4.75
N GLU A 295 -13.95 -8.69 -5.36
CA GLU A 295 -13.85 -8.77 -6.81
C GLU A 295 -15.25 -8.87 -7.43
N ALA A 296 -16.10 -9.79 -6.96
CA ALA A 296 -17.46 -9.88 -7.47
C ALA A 296 -18.28 -8.58 -7.28
N TRP A 297 -18.13 -7.88 -6.16
CA TRP A 297 -18.82 -6.62 -5.92
C TRP A 297 -18.35 -5.47 -6.82
N ASN A 298 -17.05 -5.39 -7.11
CA ASN A 298 -16.49 -4.28 -7.91
C ASN A 298 -16.46 -4.57 -9.42
N PHE A 299 -16.57 -5.85 -9.80
CA PHE A 299 -16.41 -6.33 -11.18
C PHE A 299 -17.65 -7.10 -11.66
N TYR A 300 -18.83 -6.75 -11.16
CA TYR A 300 -20.12 -7.27 -11.62
C TYR A 300 -20.21 -8.81 -11.63
N GLY A 301 -19.65 -9.48 -10.62
CA GLY A 301 -19.48 -10.94 -10.54
C GLY A 301 -18.01 -11.38 -10.64
N GLY A 302 -17.15 -10.60 -11.29
CA GLY A 302 -15.70 -10.84 -11.34
C GLY A 302 -15.29 -11.98 -12.28
N ARG A 303 -14.00 -12.34 -12.24
CA ARG A 303 -13.41 -13.38 -13.11
C ARG A 303 -14.08 -14.75 -12.96
N LYS A 304 -14.74 -15.01 -11.82
CA LYS A 304 -15.46 -16.25 -11.52
C LYS A 304 -16.53 -16.63 -12.56
N PHE A 305 -17.12 -15.63 -13.22
CA PHE A 305 -18.23 -15.81 -14.16
C PHE A 305 -17.81 -15.72 -15.63
N TYR A 306 -16.51 -15.68 -15.93
CA TYR A 306 -16.05 -15.75 -17.31
C TYR A 306 -16.60 -16.98 -18.04
N GLY A 307 -17.13 -16.74 -19.24
CA GLY A 307 -17.74 -17.78 -20.08
C GLY A 307 -19.18 -18.15 -19.71
N TYR A 308 -19.76 -17.57 -18.65
CA TYR A 308 -21.18 -17.76 -18.37
C TYR A 308 -22.02 -17.16 -19.50
N GLN A 309 -23.07 -17.87 -19.90
CA GLN A 309 -23.92 -17.44 -21.00
C GLN A 309 -24.65 -16.14 -20.63
N GLY A 310 -24.61 -15.16 -21.54
CA GLY A 310 -25.17 -13.82 -21.32
C GLY A 310 -24.28 -12.88 -20.52
N PHE A 311 -23.21 -13.37 -19.88
CA PHE A 311 -22.27 -12.56 -19.11
C PHE A 311 -21.34 -11.75 -20.02
N PRO A 312 -21.07 -10.45 -19.74
CA PRO A 312 -20.22 -9.60 -20.58
C PRO A 312 -18.72 -9.90 -20.41
N THR A 313 -18.32 -11.14 -20.67
CA THR A 313 -16.98 -11.67 -20.40
C THR A 313 -15.87 -10.83 -21.03
N GLU A 314 -15.97 -10.50 -22.32
CA GLU A 314 -14.91 -9.79 -23.03
C GLU A 314 -14.76 -8.33 -22.56
N ALA A 315 -15.88 -7.64 -22.30
CA ALA A 315 -15.83 -6.29 -21.72
C ALA A 315 -15.22 -6.32 -20.31
N LEU A 316 -15.57 -7.33 -19.50
CA LEU A 316 -15.00 -7.47 -18.17
C LEU A 316 -13.50 -7.79 -18.20
N LYS A 317 -13.02 -8.55 -19.19
CA LYS A 317 -11.57 -8.78 -19.39
C LYS A 317 -10.83 -7.47 -19.67
N GLU A 318 -11.40 -6.58 -20.48
CA GLU A 318 -10.82 -5.24 -20.73
C GLU A 318 -10.74 -4.43 -19.42
N MET A 319 -11.83 -4.41 -18.64
CA MET A 319 -11.85 -3.71 -17.34
C MET A 319 -10.83 -4.28 -16.35
N VAL A 320 -10.72 -5.61 -16.28
CA VAL A 320 -9.74 -6.32 -15.43
C VAL A 320 -8.30 -6.05 -15.88
N ALA A 321 -8.05 -5.97 -17.19
CA ALA A 321 -6.72 -5.66 -17.72
C ALA A 321 -6.25 -4.28 -17.25
N GLU A 322 -7.09 -3.25 -17.37
CA GLU A 322 -6.72 -1.90 -16.93
C GLU A 322 -6.61 -1.78 -15.40
N TRP A 323 -7.44 -2.50 -14.65
CA TRP A 323 -7.29 -2.57 -13.19
C TRP A 323 -5.98 -3.25 -12.79
N THR A 324 -5.60 -4.31 -13.49
CA THR A 324 -4.32 -5.01 -13.29
C THR A 324 -3.15 -4.08 -13.60
N ASN A 325 -3.23 -3.31 -14.69
CA ASN A 325 -2.21 -2.32 -15.05
C ASN A 325 -2.02 -1.24 -13.96
N ARG A 326 -3.13 -0.70 -13.43
CA ARG A 326 -3.11 0.24 -12.31
C ARG A 326 -2.39 -0.35 -11.09
N ASN A 327 -2.80 -1.54 -10.67
CA ASN A 327 -2.19 -2.22 -9.52
C ASN A 327 -0.72 -2.56 -9.76
N ALA A 328 -0.32 -2.91 -11.00
CA ALA A 328 1.07 -3.14 -11.35
C ALA A 328 1.92 -1.87 -11.24
N GLY A 329 1.38 -0.72 -11.66
CA GLY A 329 1.99 0.59 -11.45
C GLY A 329 2.19 0.90 -9.96
N MET A 330 1.17 0.63 -9.14
CA MET A 330 1.25 0.81 -7.69
C MET A 330 2.32 -0.07 -7.04
N CYS A 331 2.35 -1.35 -7.40
CA CYS A 331 3.35 -2.29 -6.93
C CYS A 331 4.77 -1.87 -7.33
N LYS A 332 4.96 -1.39 -8.57
CA LYS A 332 6.25 -0.87 -9.04
C LYS A 332 6.70 0.33 -8.21
N ASN A 333 5.81 1.26 -7.87
CA ASN A 333 6.12 2.41 -7.03
C ASN A 333 6.59 1.99 -5.63
N ILE A 334 5.91 1.01 -5.02
CA ILE A 334 6.30 0.45 -3.71
C ILE A 334 7.71 -0.13 -3.78
N ILE A 335 7.97 -1.05 -4.72
CA ILE A 335 9.24 -1.77 -4.81
C ILE A 335 10.40 -0.83 -5.11
N ASN A 336 10.21 0.14 -6.02
CA ASN A 336 11.25 1.10 -6.34
C ASN A 336 11.64 1.95 -5.12
N GLN A 337 10.64 2.49 -4.42
CA GLN A 337 10.91 3.31 -3.23
C GLN A 337 11.50 2.49 -2.08
N ALA A 338 10.99 1.27 -1.85
CA ALA A 338 11.52 0.37 -0.82
C ALA A 338 12.99 0.02 -1.09
N ARG A 339 13.36 -0.30 -2.35
CA ARG A 339 14.75 -0.56 -2.74
C ARG A 339 15.65 0.67 -2.55
N ILE A 340 15.21 1.85 -3.00
CA ILE A 340 15.97 3.11 -2.84
C ILE A 340 16.22 3.40 -1.36
N LYS A 341 15.27 3.07 -0.48
CA LYS A 341 15.36 3.29 0.97
C LYS A 341 15.97 2.12 1.74
N ASN A 342 16.35 1.03 1.07
CA ASN A 342 16.79 -0.22 1.69
C ASN A 342 15.82 -0.72 2.78
N ALA A 343 14.53 -0.53 2.56
CA ALA A 343 13.49 -0.96 3.48
C ALA A 343 13.36 -2.48 3.47
N LYS A 344 13.18 -3.06 4.65
CA LYS A 344 12.99 -4.50 4.86
C LYS A 344 11.54 -4.82 5.16
N ARG A 345 10.81 -3.90 5.79
CA ARG A 345 9.41 -4.08 6.17
C ARG A 345 8.56 -2.92 5.71
N VAL A 346 7.49 -3.23 5.00
CA VAL A 346 6.60 -2.24 4.39
C VAL A 346 5.16 -2.55 4.77
N VAL A 347 4.43 -1.53 5.22
CA VAL A 347 2.96 -1.56 5.33
C VAL A 347 2.39 -0.74 4.18
N VAL A 348 1.38 -1.27 3.51
CA VAL A 348 0.68 -0.61 2.40
C VAL A 348 -0.80 -0.49 2.76
N GLY A 349 -1.26 0.73 3.03
CA GLY A 349 -2.67 1.03 3.21
C GLY A 349 -3.36 1.35 1.90
N VAL A 350 -4.38 0.57 1.54
CA VAL A 350 -5.05 0.67 0.23
C VAL A 350 -6.51 0.25 0.31
N GLY A 351 -7.34 0.77 -0.60
CA GLY A 351 -8.72 0.30 -0.79
C GLY A 351 -8.80 -1.22 -0.92
N ALA A 352 -9.80 -1.82 -0.28
CA ALA A 352 -9.90 -3.28 -0.19
C ALA A 352 -9.94 -4.00 -1.55
N ALA A 353 -10.46 -3.34 -2.60
CA ALA A 353 -10.51 -3.87 -3.96
C ALA A 353 -9.13 -4.02 -4.64
N HIS A 354 -8.07 -3.40 -4.10
CA HIS A 354 -6.72 -3.53 -4.63
C HIS A 354 -5.94 -4.70 -4.03
N ARG A 355 -6.23 -5.08 -2.77
CA ARG A 355 -5.38 -5.99 -1.98
C ARG A 355 -5.01 -7.27 -2.74
N THR A 356 -6.01 -8.05 -3.16
CA THR A 356 -5.77 -9.34 -3.82
C THR A 356 -4.90 -9.18 -5.08
N TRP A 357 -5.20 -8.17 -5.91
CA TRP A 357 -4.44 -7.90 -7.14
C TRP A 357 -2.99 -7.52 -6.84
N MET A 358 -2.78 -6.66 -5.84
CA MET A 358 -1.43 -6.26 -5.44
C MET A 358 -0.65 -7.42 -4.85
N GLU A 359 -1.26 -8.23 -3.98
CA GLU A 359 -0.62 -9.43 -3.42
C GLU A 359 -0.21 -10.41 -4.53
N GLU A 360 -1.11 -10.69 -5.49
CA GLU A 360 -0.82 -11.54 -6.67
C GLU A 360 0.33 -11.00 -7.52
N ILE A 361 0.40 -9.69 -7.74
CA ILE A 361 1.46 -9.06 -8.55
C ILE A 361 2.79 -9.05 -7.80
N LEU A 362 2.78 -8.63 -6.53
CA LEU A 362 3.99 -8.54 -5.71
C LEU A 362 4.61 -9.92 -5.44
N ALA A 363 3.79 -10.95 -5.25
CA ALA A 363 4.26 -12.32 -5.02
C ALA A 363 5.05 -12.91 -6.21
N LYS A 364 4.94 -12.32 -7.41
CA LYS A 364 5.75 -12.71 -8.58
C LYS A 364 7.20 -12.20 -8.50
N ASN A 365 7.49 -11.25 -7.60
CA ASN A 365 8.83 -10.74 -7.40
C ASN A 365 9.57 -11.61 -6.36
N PRO A 366 10.67 -12.30 -6.72
CA PRO A 366 11.38 -13.20 -5.80
C PRO A 366 12.01 -12.47 -4.60
N ASP A 367 12.22 -11.15 -4.69
CA ASP A 367 12.76 -10.33 -3.60
C ASP A 367 11.68 -9.90 -2.60
N VAL A 368 10.43 -10.32 -2.79
CA VAL A 368 9.30 -9.87 -1.98
C VAL A 368 8.67 -11.05 -1.26
N LYS A 369 8.35 -10.83 0.01
CA LYS A 369 7.56 -11.75 0.82
C LYS A 369 6.29 -11.04 1.26
N ILE A 370 5.14 -11.56 0.85
CA ILE A 370 3.85 -11.07 1.30
C ILE A 370 3.52 -11.67 2.66
N ILE A 371 3.15 -10.81 3.60
CA ILE A 371 2.69 -11.19 4.94
C ILE A 371 1.21 -10.80 5.04
N ASN A 372 0.35 -11.77 5.30
CA ASN A 372 -1.07 -11.48 5.48
C ASN A 372 -1.26 -10.67 6.78
N TYR A 373 -2.11 -9.65 6.73
CA TYR A 373 -2.46 -8.81 7.89
C TYR A 373 -2.94 -9.64 9.09
N ASN A 374 -3.70 -10.72 8.85
CA ASN A 374 -4.23 -11.58 9.90
C ASN A 374 -3.16 -12.39 10.63
N ASP A 375 -2.01 -12.64 9.98
CA ASP A 375 -0.87 -13.37 10.56
C ASP A 375 0.06 -12.49 11.42
N LEU A 376 -0.15 -11.16 11.41
CA LEU A 376 0.58 -10.26 12.29
C LEU A 376 0.18 -10.48 13.76
N ARG A 377 1.10 -10.21 14.68
CA ARG A 377 0.93 -10.43 16.12
C ARG A 377 0.56 -9.17 16.88
#